data_AF-A0AA85FYD8-F1
#
_entry.id   AF-A0AA85FYD8-F1
#
_cell.length_a   1.000
_cell.length_b   1.000
_cell.length_c   1.000
_cell.angle_alpha   90.00
_cell.angle_beta   90.00
_cell.angle_gamma   90.00
#
_symmetry.space_group_name_H-M   'P 1'
#
loop_
_entity.id
_entity.type
_entity.pdbx_description
1 polymer ?
#
loop_
_entity_poly.entity_id
_entity_poly.type
_entity_poly.pdbx_seq_one_letter_code
_entity_poly.pdbx_strand_id
1 'polypeptide(L)'
;MSGDCSVSGQCEDSMITHQVDEDDLKTMETETIVEEFVRLKLKQSAGIIRRRRTSTDMETQALIGRLIEISNELEAQYGERLNHDAEMWIKSATYEKFLQIAKGVFSDGIINWSRIVVLFMFAVKVVINAISKGFSGLAGDIIRFVVKFVFIHGIYKWVESHGGWVAVLREYTPHSNSSGLFVFGLTLIIVCLLLTRKI
;
A
#
# COMPACT_ATOMS: atom_id res chain seq x y z
N MET A 1 17.43 -24.22 -56.91
CA MET A 1 17.21 -22.78 -56.67
C MET A 1 16.80 -22.66 -55.22
N SER A 2 17.58 -21.88 -54.49
CA SER A 2 17.61 -21.77 -53.04
C SER A 2 16.27 -21.34 -52.46
N GLY A 3 15.99 -21.84 -51.24
CA GLY A 3 14.85 -21.44 -50.45
C GLY A 3 15.05 -20.06 -49.83
N ASP A 4 13.93 -19.44 -49.47
CA ASP A 4 13.90 -18.25 -48.64
C ASP A 4 13.11 -18.52 -47.36
N CYS A 5 13.70 -18.04 -46.26
CA CYS A 5 13.32 -18.25 -44.88
C CYS A 5 12.10 -17.41 -44.46
N SER A 6 11.21 -18.07 -43.73
CA SER A 6 10.21 -17.45 -42.85
C SER A 6 10.88 -17.00 -41.55
N VAL A 7 10.99 -15.70 -41.29
CA VAL A 7 11.27 -15.15 -39.95
C VAL A 7 10.56 -13.81 -39.79
N SER A 8 9.30 -13.82 -39.38
CA SER A 8 8.60 -12.60 -38.90
C SER A 8 7.65 -12.84 -37.73
N GLY A 9 7.34 -14.10 -37.38
CA GLY A 9 6.44 -14.44 -36.26
C GLY A 9 7.11 -14.71 -34.91
N GLN A 10 8.44 -14.73 -34.82
CA GLN A 10 9.15 -15.08 -33.58
C GLN A 10 9.45 -13.87 -32.68
N CYS A 11 9.54 -12.65 -33.21
CA CYS A 11 9.90 -11.48 -32.41
C CYS A 11 8.70 -10.87 -31.66
N GLU A 12 7.50 -10.88 -32.25
CA GLU A 12 6.28 -10.37 -31.59
C GLU A 12 5.80 -11.30 -30.47
N ASP A 13 5.84 -12.62 -30.69
CA ASP A 13 5.46 -13.60 -29.68
C ASP A 13 6.40 -13.54 -28.47
N SER A 14 7.72 -13.43 -28.71
CA SER A 14 8.71 -13.29 -27.64
C SER A 14 8.60 -11.97 -26.86
N MET A 15 8.21 -10.87 -27.53
CA MET A 15 8.04 -9.57 -26.87
C MET A 15 6.77 -9.52 -26.00
N ILE A 16 5.69 -10.16 -26.44
CA ILE A 16 4.44 -10.28 -25.67
C ILE A 16 4.62 -11.20 -24.47
N THR A 17 5.26 -12.36 -24.63
CA THR A 17 5.50 -13.28 -23.51
C THR A 17 6.40 -12.67 -22.45
N HIS A 18 7.50 -12.00 -22.85
CA HIS A 18 8.38 -11.35 -21.89
C HIS A 18 7.70 -10.24 -21.09
N GLN A 19 6.80 -9.47 -21.71
CA GLN A 19 6.11 -8.38 -21.03
C GLN A 19 5.00 -8.87 -20.10
N VAL A 20 4.27 -9.91 -20.49
CA VAL A 20 3.27 -10.57 -19.64
C VAL A 20 3.95 -11.20 -18.41
N ASP A 21 5.07 -11.90 -18.60
CA ASP A 21 5.83 -12.51 -17.50
C ASP A 21 6.39 -11.47 -16.53
N GLU A 22 6.82 -10.31 -17.04
CA GLU A 22 7.35 -9.22 -16.21
C GLU A 22 6.25 -8.54 -15.38
N ASP A 23 5.10 -8.22 -15.99
CA ASP A 23 3.97 -7.61 -15.27
C ASP A 23 3.39 -8.54 -14.19
N ASP A 24 3.34 -9.85 -14.46
CA ASP A 24 2.94 -10.86 -13.48
C ASP A 24 3.93 -10.95 -12.31
N LEU A 25 5.24 -10.89 -12.59
CA LEU A 25 6.26 -10.90 -11.55
C LEU A 25 6.17 -9.66 -10.65
N LYS A 26 5.98 -8.48 -11.23
CA LYS A 26 5.80 -7.21 -10.49
C LYS A 26 4.56 -7.23 -9.60
N THR A 27 3.47 -7.82 -10.11
CA THR A 27 2.22 -7.99 -9.38
C THR A 27 2.41 -8.95 -8.20
N MET A 28 3.05 -10.10 -8.44
CA MET A 28 3.33 -11.12 -7.42
C MET A 28 4.26 -10.60 -6.32
N GLU A 29 5.28 -9.81 -6.67
CA GLU A 29 6.14 -9.15 -5.70
C GLU A 29 5.32 -8.22 -4.78
N THR A 30 4.51 -7.35 -5.38
CA THR A 30 3.67 -6.39 -4.65
C THR A 30 2.66 -7.11 -3.76
N GLU A 31 2.02 -8.18 -4.25
CA GLU A 31 1.09 -9.00 -3.48
C GLU A 31 1.79 -9.65 -2.28
N THR A 32 2.96 -10.24 -2.49
CA THR A 32 3.78 -10.84 -1.42
C THR A 32 4.12 -9.82 -0.33
N ILE A 33 4.51 -8.61 -0.72
CA ILE A 33 4.85 -7.52 0.21
C ILE A 33 3.62 -7.14 1.06
N VAL A 34 2.47 -6.94 0.43
CA VAL A 34 1.23 -6.56 1.11
C VAL A 34 0.76 -7.68 2.04
N GLU A 35 0.76 -8.92 1.56
CA GLU A 35 0.37 -10.09 2.34
C GLU A 35 1.26 -10.25 3.59
N GLU A 36 2.59 -10.22 3.43
CA GLU A 36 3.53 -10.40 4.53
C GLU A 36 3.44 -9.26 5.55
N PHE A 37 3.23 -8.02 5.09
CA PHE A 37 2.98 -6.88 5.97
C PHE A 37 1.71 -7.09 6.80
N VAL A 38 0.58 -7.44 6.16
CA VAL A 38 -0.69 -7.71 6.85
C VAL A 38 -0.52 -8.86 7.83
N ARG A 39 0.07 -9.97 7.40
CA ARG A 39 0.30 -11.17 8.21
C ARG A 39 1.13 -10.86 9.46
N LEU A 40 2.15 -10.01 9.37
CA LEU A 40 2.97 -9.65 10.53
C LEU A 40 2.24 -8.72 11.50
N LYS A 41 1.49 -7.72 11.01
CA LYS A 41 0.68 -6.87 11.89
C LYS A 41 -0.41 -7.66 12.61
N LEU A 42 -1.04 -8.63 11.95
CA LEU A 42 -2.00 -9.53 12.59
C LEU A 42 -1.36 -10.36 13.71
N LYS A 43 -0.18 -10.95 13.46
CA LYS A 43 0.57 -11.68 14.51
C LYS A 43 0.94 -10.78 15.70
N GLN A 44 1.35 -9.54 15.43
CA GLN A 44 1.64 -8.56 16.47
C GLN A 44 0.38 -8.23 17.30
N SER A 45 -0.78 -8.04 16.66
CA SER A 45 -2.04 -7.80 17.35
C SER A 45 -2.54 -9.00 18.18
N ALA A 46 -2.19 -10.22 17.78
CA ALA A 46 -2.52 -11.44 18.51
C ALA A 46 -1.58 -11.73 19.70
N GLY A 47 -0.61 -10.86 19.99
CA GLY A 47 0.38 -11.08 21.05
C GLY A 47 1.37 -12.22 20.76
N ILE A 48 1.45 -12.69 19.51
CA ILE A 48 2.35 -13.77 19.11
C ILE A 48 3.74 -13.19 18.86
N ILE A 49 4.63 -13.31 19.85
CA ILE A 49 6.06 -13.01 19.70
C ILE A 49 6.68 -13.92 18.63
N ARG A 50 7.55 -13.33 17.80
CA ARG A 50 8.21 -13.92 16.62
C ARG A 50 8.93 -15.23 16.97
N ARG A 51 8.29 -16.39 16.76
CA ARG A 51 8.97 -17.69 16.77
C ARG A 51 8.55 -18.59 15.61
N ARG A 52 8.85 -18.16 14.38
CA ARG A 52 9.18 -19.07 13.25
C ARG A 52 9.82 -18.27 12.11
N ARG A 53 11.03 -18.67 11.70
CA ARG A 53 11.66 -18.23 10.46
C ARG A 53 10.95 -18.95 9.30
N THR A 54 10.30 -18.20 8.43
CA THR A 54 9.91 -18.65 7.08
C THR A 54 11.10 -18.43 6.14
N SER A 55 11.24 -19.26 5.10
CA SER A 55 12.38 -19.30 4.17
C SER A 55 12.38 -18.18 3.12
N THR A 56 11.71 -17.06 3.40
CA THR A 56 11.69 -15.90 2.51
C THR A 56 13.05 -15.21 2.49
N ASP A 57 13.38 -14.64 1.34
CA ASP A 57 14.64 -13.92 1.09
C ASP A 57 14.95 -12.84 2.15
N MET A 58 16.24 -12.66 2.44
CA MET A 58 16.73 -11.78 3.51
C MET A 58 16.38 -10.32 3.23
N GLU A 59 16.40 -9.92 1.96
CA GLU A 59 16.04 -8.57 1.52
C GLU A 59 14.55 -8.30 1.73
N THR A 60 13.68 -9.23 1.32
CA THR A 60 12.24 -9.13 1.59
C THR A 60 11.97 -8.99 3.09
N GLN A 61 12.67 -9.75 3.95
CA GLN A 61 12.50 -9.63 5.40
C GLN A 61 12.94 -8.27 5.94
N ALA A 62 14.03 -7.70 5.43
CA ALA A 62 14.49 -6.36 5.81
C ALA A 62 13.48 -5.29 5.37
N LEU A 63 13.01 -5.37 4.12
CA LEU A 63 11.97 -4.50 3.55
C LEU A 63 10.71 -4.52 4.41
N ILE A 64 10.14 -5.70 4.65
CA ILE A 64 8.92 -5.84 5.45
C ILE A 64 9.16 -5.32 6.87
N GLY A 65 10.31 -5.62 7.48
CA GLY A 65 10.70 -5.08 8.78
C GLY A 65 10.64 -3.55 8.81
N ARG A 66 11.20 -2.89 7.80
CA ARG A 66 11.19 -1.43 7.70
C ARG A 66 9.78 -0.85 7.53
N LEU A 67 8.95 -1.47 6.70
CA LEU A 67 7.56 -1.04 6.54
C LEU A 67 6.79 -1.15 7.87
N ILE A 68 7.03 -2.21 8.66
CA ILE A 68 6.43 -2.39 9.98
C ILE A 68 6.88 -1.29 10.95
N GLU A 69 8.16 -0.95 10.99
CA GLU A 69 8.69 0.15 11.81
C GLU A 69 7.99 1.48 11.47
N ILE A 70 7.95 1.84 10.19
CA ILE A 70 7.27 3.04 9.70
C ILE A 70 5.80 3.02 10.12
N SER A 71 5.11 1.86 9.99
CA SER A 71 3.71 1.75 10.38
C SER A 71 3.50 2.00 11.88
N ASN A 72 4.45 1.57 12.72
CA ASN A 72 4.37 1.77 14.16
C ASN A 72 4.62 3.23 14.54
N GLU A 73 5.50 3.94 13.82
CA GLU A 73 5.69 5.39 13.96
C GLU A 73 4.41 6.16 13.59
N LEU A 74 3.76 5.76 12.49
CA LEU A 74 2.56 6.43 11.97
C LEU A 74 1.29 6.10 12.75
N GLU A 75 1.28 5.05 13.57
CA GLU A 75 0.11 4.57 14.32
C GLU A 75 -0.47 5.68 15.21
N ALA A 76 0.38 6.48 15.87
CA ALA A 76 -0.07 7.57 16.73
C ALA A 76 -0.82 8.68 15.97
N GLN A 77 -0.47 8.90 14.70
CA GLN A 77 -1.07 9.96 13.89
C GLN A 77 -2.31 9.50 13.13
N TYR A 78 -2.30 8.27 12.61
CA TYR A 78 -3.34 7.79 11.68
C TYR A 78 -4.24 6.69 12.25
N GLY A 79 -3.82 6.00 13.33
CA GLY A 79 -4.46 4.77 13.83
C GLY A 79 -5.96 4.90 14.09
N GLU A 80 -6.36 5.94 14.84
CA GLU A 80 -7.79 6.18 15.18
C GLU A 80 -8.64 6.46 13.95
N ARG A 81 -8.18 7.33 13.06
CA ARG A 81 -8.90 7.62 11.81
C ARG A 81 -9.03 6.36 10.95
N LEU A 82 -7.97 5.56 10.83
CA LEU A 82 -7.99 4.32 10.06
C LEU A 82 -8.92 3.26 10.66
N ASN A 83 -9.03 3.19 12.00
CA ASN A 83 -10.02 2.34 12.66
C ASN A 83 -11.44 2.74 12.25
N HIS A 84 -11.76 4.03 12.31
CA HIS A 84 -13.05 4.56 11.89
C HIS A 84 -13.34 4.29 10.40
N ASP A 85 -12.36 4.53 9.53
CA ASP A 85 -12.48 4.26 8.09
C ASP A 85 -12.73 2.76 7.82
N ALA A 86 -12.08 1.87 8.55
CA ALA A 86 -12.31 0.42 8.46
C ALA A 86 -13.72 0.01 8.92
N GLU A 87 -14.23 0.63 9.99
CA GLU A 87 -15.61 0.43 10.45
C GLU A 87 -16.65 0.97 9.46
N MET A 88 -16.33 2.03 8.73
CA MET A 88 -17.18 2.51 7.64
C MET A 88 -17.17 1.56 6.45
N TRP A 89 -15.99 1.04 6.08
CA TRP A 89 -15.84 0.15 4.95
C TRP A 89 -16.68 -1.13 5.11
N ILE A 90 -16.58 -1.79 6.26
CA ILE A 90 -17.19 -3.10 6.52
C ILE A 90 -18.73 -3.09 6.46
N LYS A 91 -19.37 -1.91 6.52
CA LYS A 91 -20.83 -1.77 6.32
C LYS A 91 -21.28 -2.13 4.89
N SER A 92 -20.35 -2.02 3.93
CA SER A 92 -20.59 -2.33 2.52
C SER A 92 -19.73 -3.50 2.02
N ALA A 93 -18.51 -3.63 2.56
CA ALA A 93 -17.53 -4.64 2.19
C ALA A 93 -17.25 -4.72 0.66
N THR A 94 -17.31 -3.58 -0.05
CA THR A 94 -17.09 -3.53 -1.50
C THR A 94 -15.76 -2.89 -1.90
N TYR A 95 -15.31 -3.20 -3.12
CA TYR A 95 -14.12 -2.56 -3.70
C TYR A 95 -14.32 -1.06 -3.90
N GLU A 96 -15.51 -0.62 -4.29
CA GLU A 96 -15.81 0.80 -4.54
C GLU A 96 -15.65 1.62 -3.26
N LYS A 97 -16.10 1.07 -2.12
CA LYS A 97 -15.92 1.74 -0.83
C LYS A 97 -14.45 1.74 -0.40
N PHE A 98 -13.73 0.65 -0.63
CA PHE A 98 -12.28 0.58 -0.37
C PHE A 98 -11.56 1.68 -1.17
N LEU A 99 -11.85 1.75 -2.46
CA LEU A 99 -11.31 2.71 -3.41
C LEU A 99 -11.57 4.16 -2.97
N GLN A 100 -12.80 4.46 -2.52
CA GLN A 100 -13.16 5.79 -2.05
C GLN A 100 -12.28 6.23 -0.87
N ILE A 101 -12.09 5.34 0.12
CA ILE A 101 -11.29 5.64 1.32
C ILE A 101 -9.81 5.73 0.95
N ALA A 102 -9.30 4.78 0.17
CA ALA A 102 -7.89 4.75 -0.27
C ALA A 102 -7.51 6.01 -1.05
N LYS A 103 -8.38 6.52 -1.94
CA LYS A 103 -8.17 7.82 -2.62
C LYS A 103 -8.04 8.98 -1.64
N GLY A 104 -8.71 8.93 -0.49
CA GLY A 104 -8.60 9.95 0.56
C GLY A 104 -7.22 10.05 1.20
N VAL A 105 -6.38 9.00 1.11
CA VAL A 105 -4.98 9.02 1.57
C VAL A 105 -4.07 9.82 0.62
N PHE A 106 -4.45 9.90 -0.66
CA PHE A 106 -3.69 10.55 -1.74
C PHE A 106 -4.47 11.71 -2.37
N SER A 107 -5.36 12.36 -1.61
CA SER A 107 -6.29 13.36 -2.13
C SER A 107 -5.63 14.62 -2.71
N ASP A 108 -4.42 14.93 -2.26
CA ASP A 108 -3.58 16.03 -2.77
C ASP A 108 -2.64 15.60 -3.91
N GLY A 109 -2.72 14.34 -4.37
CA GLY A 109 -1.91 13.80 -5.45
C GLY A 109 -0.47 13.48 -5.08
N ILE A 110 -0.07 13.65 -3.80
CA ILE A 110 1.30 13.38 -3.37
C ILE A 110 1.45 11.90 -3.01
N ILE A 111 2.38 11.21 -3.68
CA ILE A 111 2.80 9.85 -3.35
C ILE A 111 4.13 9.90 -2.60
N ASN A 112 4.20 9.22 -1.46
CA ASN A 112 5.42 9.00 -0.69
C ASN A 112 5.30 7.73 0.17
N TRP A 113 6.44 7.25 0.69
CA TRP A 113 6.51 6.05 1.51
C TRP A 113 5.55 6.06 2.70
N SER A 114 5.43 7.19 3.42
CA SER A 114 4.50 7.30 4.56
C SER A 114 3.06 7.02 4.15
N ARG A 115 2.59 7.60 3.04
CA ARG A 115 1.20 7.41 2.56
C ARG A 115 0.95 6.01 2.01
N ILE A 116 1.95 5.40 1.37
CA ILE A 116 1.89 4.00 0.96
C ILE A 116 1.74 3.10 2.19
N VAL A 117 2.51 3.35 3.26
CA VAL A 117 2.37 2.61 4.52
C VAL A 117 1.02 2.88 5.18
N VAL A 118 0.48 4.10 5.15
CA VAL A 118 -0.89 4.39 5.64
C VAL A 118 -1.95 3.58 4.89
N LEU A 119 -1.81 3.40 3.57
CA LEU A 119 -2.69 2.52 2.79
C LEU A 119 -2.62 1.06 3.28
N PHE A 120 -1.42 0.56 3.58
CA PHE A 120 -1.25 -0.79 4.11
C PHE A 120 -1.79 -0.92 5.54
N MET A 121 -1.61 0.09 6.37
CA MET A 121 -2.22 0.17 7.70
C MET A 121 -3.74 0.13 7.61
N PHE A 122 -4.36 0.85 6.66
CA PHE A 122 -5.80 0.78 6.41
C PHE A 122 -6.24 -0.65 6.10
N ALA A 123 -5.54 -1.35 5.21
CA ALA A 123 -5.82 -2.74 4.88
C ALA A 123 -5.76 -3.65 6.12
N VAL A 124 -4.76 -3.46 6.99
CA VAL A 124 -4.66 -4.17 8.28
C VAL A 124 -5.87 -3.91 9.16
N LYS A 125 -6.28 -2.64 9.32
CA LYS A 125 -7.47 -2.29 10.13
C LYS A 125 -8.73 -2.96 9.59
N VAL A 126 -8.90 -2.97 8.26
CA VAL A 126 -10.02 -3.64 7.62
C VAL A 126 -10.00 -5.15 7.87
N VAL A 127 -8.85 -5.80 7.72
CA VAL A 127 -8.73 -7.25 7.94
C VAL A 127 -8.99 -7.62 9.40
N ILE A 128 -8.46 -6.86 10.36
CA ILE A 128 -8.74 -7.07 11.80
C ILE A 128 -10.24 -6.94 12.09
N ASN A 129 -10.88 -5.90 11.55
CA ASN A 129 -12.32 -5.65 11.74
C ASN A 129 -13.18 -6.73 11.07
N ALA A 130 -12.79 -7.21 9.90
CA ALA A 130 -13.46 -8.31 9.22
C ALA A 130 -13.36 -9.61 10.05
N ILE A 131 -12.17 -9.94 10.54
CA ILE A 131 -11.95 -11.13 11.39
C ILE A 131 -12.77 -11.03 12.69
N SER A 132 -12.76 -9.89 13.37
CA SER A 132 -13.51 -9.72 14.63
C SER A 132 -15.03 -9.84 14.47
N LYS A 133 -15.54 -9.59 13.25
CA LYS A 133 -16.94 -9.74 12.88
C LYS A 133 -17.28 -11.08 12.22
N GLY A 134 -16.33 -12.02 12.14
CA GLY A 134 -16.55 -13.35 11.58
C GLY A 134 -16.42 -13.44 10.05
N PHE A 135 -15.93 -12.40 9.38
CA PHE A 135 -15.74 -12.33 7.92
C PHE A 135 -14.28 -12.59 7.51
N SER A 136 -13.65 -13.63 8.06
CA SER A 136 -12.22 -13.92 7.81
C SER A 136 -11.88 -14.18 6.33
N GLY A 137 -12.84 -14.64 5.52
CA GLY A 137 -12.68 -14.85 4.09
C GLY A 137 -12.36 -13.58 3.28
N LEU A 138 -12.67 -12.40 3.82
CA LEU A 138 -12.40 -11.12 3.14
C LEU A 138 -10.92 -10.73 3.14
N ALA A 139 -10.07 -11.37 3.95
CA ALA A 139 -8.67 -10.97 4.05
C ALA A 139 -7.94 -11.01 2.69
N GLY A 140 -8.16 -12.06 1.90
CA GLY A 140 -7.61 -12.18 0.55
C GLY A 140 -8.16 -11.13 -0.42
N ASP A 141 -9.45 -10.78 -0.30
CA ASP A 141 -10.05 -9.71 -1.11
C ASP A 141 -9.39 -8.36 -0.84
N ILE A 142 -9.11 -8.06 0.43
CA ILE A 142 -8.47 -6.79 0.82
C ILE A 142 -7.04 -6.69 0.27
N ILE A 143 -6.27 -7.78 0.33
CA ILE A 143 -4.92 -7.81 -0.26
C ILE A 143 -5.02 -7.52 -1.75
N ARG A 144 -5.92 -8.21 -2.47
CA ARG A 144 -6.16 -7.95 -3.90
C ARG A 144 -6.62 -6.53 -4.19
N PHE A 145 -7.43 -5.93 -3.32
CA PHE A 145 -7.87 -4.54 -3.46
C PHE A 145 -6.72 -3.55 -3.32
N VAL A 146 -5.80 -3.77 -2.37
CA VAL A 146 -4.58 -2.96 -2.21
C VAL A 146 -3.69 -3.07 -3.44
N VAL A 147 -3.39 -4.30 -3.88
CA VAL A 147 -2.54 -4.55 -5.06
C VAL A 147 -3.15 -3.86 -6.28
N LYS A 148 -4.45 -4.09 -6.54
CA LYS A 148 -5.17 -3.43 -7.62
C LYS A 148 -5.09 -1.90 -7.53
N PHE A 149 -5.23 -1.33 -6.33
CA PHE A 149 -5.11 0.11 -6.13
C PHE A 149 -3.69 0.63 -6.46
N VAL A 150 -2.66 -0.09 -6.01
CA VAL A 150 -1.25 0.27 -6.22
C VAL A 150 -0.92 0.38 -7.71
N PHE A 151 -1.38 -0.55 -8.54
CA PHE A 151 -1.14 -0.53 -9.98
C PHE A 151 -2.01 0.49 -10.71
N ILE A 152 -3.33 0.51 -10.46
CA ILE A 152 -4.26 1.39 -11.19
C ILE A 152 -3.99 2.88 -10.90
N HIS A 153 -3.56 3.22 -9.70
CA HIS A 153 -3.37 4.62 -9.28
C HIS A 153 -1.91 5.11 -9.37
N GLY A 154 -1.05 4.40 -10.10
CA GLY A 154 0.31 4.87 -10.40
C GLY A 154 1.28 4.83 -9.22
N ILE A 155 0.89 4.20 -8.10
CA ILE A 155 1.80 4.03 -6.95
C ILE A 155 2.94 3.10 -7.32
N TYR A 156 2.67 2.00 -8.05
CA TYR A 156 3.73 1.11 -8.49
C TYR A 156 4.76 1.84 -9.38
N LYS A 157 4.29 2.67 -10.32
CA LYS A 157 5.18 3.47 -11.18
C LYS A 157 6.05 4.43 -10.36
N TRP A 158 5.50 5.03 -9.32
CA TRP A 158 6.27 5.85 -8.39
C TRP A 158 7.30 5.00 -7.63
N VAL A 159 6.93 3.82 -7.14
CA VAL A 159 7.86 2.89 -6.48
C VAL A 159 9.01 2.50 -7.41
N GLU A 160 8.70 2.13 -8.65
CA GLU A 160 9.69 1.77 -9.68
C GLU A 160 10.64 2.94 -9.95
N SER A 161 10.13 4.18 -10.06
CA SER A 161 10.97 5.36 -10.29
C SER A 161 11.89 5.72 -9.12
N HIS A 162 11.66 5.16 -7.93
CA HIS A 162 12.50 5.33 -6.74
C HIS A 162 13.46 4.15 -6.52
N GLY A 163 13.49 3.19 -7.45
CA GLY A 163 14.36 2.01 -7.38
C GLY A 163 13.71 0.82 -6.69
N GLY A 164 12.38 0.70 -6.78
CA GLY A 164 11.63 -0.45 -6.28
C GLY A 164 11.32 -0.37 -4.78
N TRP A 165 10.67 -1.41 -4.27
CA TRP A 165 10.21 -1.44 -2.89
C TRP A 165 11.34 -1.32 -1.86
N VAL A 166 12.51 -1.91 -2.17
CA VAL A 166 13.70 -1.91 -1.31
C VAL A 166 14.28 -0.51 -1.08
N ALA A 167 13.94 0.47 -1.92
CA ALA A 167 14.38 1.85 -1.75
C ALA A 167 13.87 2.50 -0.45
N VAL A 168 12.77 2.00 0.13
CA VAL A 168 12.27 2.47 1.44
C VAL A 168 13.32 2.35 2.55
N LEU A 169 14.24 1.38 2.45
CA LEU A 169 15.31 1.16 3.42
C LEU A 169 16.26 2.36 3.53
N ARG A 170 16.46 3.08 2.43
CA ARG A 170 17.41 4.21 2.31
C ARG A 170 16.71 5.57 2.25
N GLU A 171 15.52 5.65 1.66
CA GLU A 171 14.85 6.92 1.38
C GLU A 171 13.95 7.39 2.53
N TYR A 172 13.41 6.47 3.33
CA TYR A 172 12.56 6.88 4.43
C TYR A 172 13.42 7.44 5.58
N THR A 173 13.42 8.76 5.69
CA THR A 173 13.89 9.48 6.87
C THR A 173 12.70 9.74 7.80
N PRO A 174 12.73 9.30 9.07
CA PRO A 174 11.70 9.64 10.03
C PRO A 174 11.57 11.16 10.09
N HIS A 175 10.33 11.66 10.01
CA HIS A 175 10.09 13.09 10.17
C HIS A 175 10.34 13.44 11.64
N SER A 176 11.56 13.90 11.98
CA SER A 176 11.80 14.51 13.28
C SER A 176 10.86 15.72 13.40
N ASN A 177 10.17 15.82 14.53
CA ASN A 177 9.16 16.84 14.80
C ASN A 177 9.71 18.27 14.61
N SER A 178 9.64 18.80 13.39
CA SER A 178 9.96 20.18 13.03
C SER A 178 9.43 20.44 11.63
N SER A 179 8.48 21.38 11.49
CA SER A 179 8.05 22.04 10.22
C SER A 179 6.74 21.61 9.53
N GLY A 180 5.92 20.71 10.07
CA GLY A 180 4.63 20.33 9.44
C GLY A 180 3.39 21.06 9.97
N LEU A 181 3.38 21.44 11.25
CA LEU A 181 2.19 21.99 11.93
C LEU A 181 1.79 23.39 11.44
N PHE A 182 2.71 24.18 10.92
CA PHE A 182 2.40 25.54 10.48
C PHE A 182 1.54 25.56 9.20
N VAL A 183 1.66 24.58 8.30
CA VAL A 183 0.94 24.60 7.02
C VAL A 183 -0.51 24.12 7.17
N PHE A 184 -0.75 23.06 7.94
CA PHE A 184 -2.11 22.54 8.16
C PHE A 184 -2.95 23.44 9.08
N GLY A 185 -2.31 24.07 10.08
CA GLY A 185 -2.97 25.09 10.91
C GLY A 185 -3.38 26.32 10.11
N LEU A 186 -2.47 26.88 9.29
CA LEU A 186 -2.75 28.07 8.50
C LEU A 186 -3.81 27.82 7.40
N THR A 187 -3.78 26.65 6.75
CA THR A 187 -4.79 26.30 5.72
C THR A 187 -6.18 26.14 6.32
N LEU A 188 -6.32 25.46 7.45
CA LEU A 188 -7.62 25.32 8.14
C LEU A 188 -8.11 26.65 8.74
N ILE A 189 -7.22 27.48 9.29
CA ILE A 189 -7.59 28.81 9.82
C ILE A 189 -8.05 29.74 8.69
N ILE A 190 -7.37 29.75 7.54
CA ILE A 190 -7.77 30.55 6.38
C ILE A 190 -9.13 30.09 5.86
N VAL A 191 -9.36 28.77 5.73
CA VAL A 191 -10.67 28.22 5.35
C VAL A 191 -11.75 28.62 6.35
N CYS A 192 -11.50 28.51 7.66
CA CYS A 192 -12.43 28.96 8.68
C CYS A 192 -12.73 30.47 8.62
N LEU A 193 -11.72 31.32 8.44
CA LEU A 193 -11.90 32.78 8.32
C LEU A 193 -12.64 33.18 7.03
N LEU A 194 -12.47 32.43 5.95
CA LEU A 194 -13.19 32.65 4.70
C LEU A 194 -14.65 32.17 4.79
N LEU A 195 -14.94 31.13 5.58
CA LEU A 195 -16.30 30.65 5.82
C LEU A 195 -17.07 31.55 6.79
N THR A 196 -16.42 32.15 7.79
CA THR A 196 -17.08 33.04 8.75
C THR A 196 -17.30 34.46 8.22
N ARG A 197 -16.57 34.91 7.19
CA ARG A 197 -16.80 36.22 6.54
C ARG A 197 -17.89 36.20 5.45
N LYS A 198 -18.40 35.02 5.08
CA LYS A 198 -19.40 34.84 4.01
C LYS A 198 -20.82 34.55 4.51
N ILE A 199 -21.06 34.69 5.82
CA ILE A 199 -22.37 34.67 6.48
C ILE A 199 -22.58 36.04 7.10
#